data_AF-A0A1J3CZX2-F1
#
_entry.id   AF-A0A1J3CZX2-F1
#
_cell.length_a   1.000
_cell.length_b   1.000
_cell.length_c   1.000
_cell.angle_alpha   90.00
_cell.angle_beta   90.00
_cell.angle_gamma   90.00
#
_symmetry.space_group_name_H-M   'P 1'
#
loop_
_entity.id
_entity.type
_entity.pdbx_description
1 polymer ?
#
loop_
_entity_poly.entity_id
_entity_poly.type
_entity_poly.pdbx_seq_one_letter_code
_entity_poly.pdbx_strand_id
1 'polypeptide(L)'
;MARKRLKTIVSEIIRERKEKRVMKTDFLGHLLNFKDDNGRVLSEEQIADNIIGVLFAAQDTTASCLTWILKYLHDDQKLLVAVKDEQRA
;
A
#
# COMPACT_ATOMS: atom_id res chain seq x y z
N MET A 1 -15.43 -9.66 12.10
CA MET A 1 -14.27 -10.04 12.95
C MET A 1 -12.93 -9.65 12.32
N ALA A 2 -12.68 -9.91 11.02
CA ALA A 2 -11.41 -9.58 10.35
C ALA A 2 -11.05 -8.08 10.32
N ARG A 3 -12.00 -7.19 9.94
CA ARG A 3 -11.76 -5.73 9.92
C ARG A 3 -11.34 -5.18 11.29
N LYS A 4 -11.94 -5.68 12.37
CA LYS A 4 -11.58 -5.30 13.75
C LYS A 4 -10.14 -5.70 14.08
N ARG A 5 -9.73 -6.92 13.69
CA ARG A 5 -8.36 -7.41 13.88
C ARG A 5 -7.35 -6.57 13.08
N LEU A 6 -7.65 -6.24 11.83
CA LEU A 6 -6.81 -5.34 11.02
C LEU A 6 -6.66 -3.97 11.68
N LYS A 7 -7.76 -3.39 12.16
CA LYS A 7 -7.73 -2.11 12.87
C LYS A 7 -6.81 -2.19 14.10
N THR A 8 -6.91 -3.25 14.91
CA THR A 8 -6.00 -3.47 16.05
C THR A 8 -4.53 -3.51 15.63
N ILE A 9 -4.19 -4.31 14.61
CA ILE A 9 -2.81 -4.42 14.10
C ILE A 9 -2.28 -3.07 13.62
N VAL A 10 -3.08 -2.34 12.83
CA VAL A 10 -2.67 -1.03 12.29
C VAL A 10 -2.49 -0.02 13.42
N SER A 11 -3.38 0.01 14.41
CA SER A 11 -3.24 0.87 15.59
C SER A 11 -1.98 0.55 16.41
N GLU A 12 -1.62 -0.72 16.56
CA GLU A 12 -0.37 -1.12 17.24
C GLU A 12 0.87 -0.61 16.48
N ILE A 13 0.88 -0.73 15.16
CA ILE A 13 1.97 -0.23 14.30
C ILE A 13 2.07 1.30 14.39
N ILE A 14 0.94 2.02 14.36
CA ILE A 14 0.88 3.48 14.51
C ILE A 14 1.50 3.89 15.86
N ARG A 15 1.07 3.25 16.94
CA ARG A 15 1.56 3.53 18.29
C ARG A 15 3.06 3.30 18.39
N GLU A 16 3.55 2.14 17.94
CA GLU A 16 4.98 1.82 17.95
C GLU A 16 5.81 2.83 17.16
N ARG A 17 5.31 3.28 16.00
CA ARG A 17 5.99 4.28 15.18
C ARG A 17 6.11 5.63 15.89
N LYS A 18 5.06 6.06 16.59
CA LYS A 18 5.04 7.30 17.38
C LYS A 18 5.98 7.21 18.58
N GLU A 19 5.94 6.12 19.34
CA GLU A 19 6.78 5.90 20.52
C GLU A 19 8.27 5.91 20.17
N LYS A 20 8.65 5.24 19.08
CA LYS A 20 10.04 5.20 18.61
C LYS A 20 10.50 6.49 17.93
N ARG A 21 9.61 7.47 17.71
CA ARG A 21 9.87 8.73 16.97
C ARG A 21 10.53 8.48 15.61
N VAL A 22 10.15 7.38 14.96
CA VAL A 22 10.74 6.97 13.69
C VAL A 22 10.09 7.78 12.57
N MET A 23 10.84 8.74 12.05
CA MET A 23 10.47 9.50 10.87
C MET A 23 10.87 8.69 9.63
N LYS A 24 9.90 8.13 8.93
CA LYS A 24 10.11 7.57 7.58
C LYS A 24 9.26 8.32 6.57
N THR A 25 9.78 8.46 5.36
CA THR A 25 9.07 8.96 4.19
C THR A 25 8.31 7.82 3.51
N ASP A 26 7.54 7.06 4.30
CA ASP A 26 6.66 5.99 3.82
C ASP A 26 5.20 6.44 3.92
N PHE A 27 4.29 5.65 3.34
CA PHE A 27 2.86 6.01 3.29
C PHE A 27 2.27 6.33 4.68
N LEU A 28 2.59 5.51 5.69
CA LEU A 28 2.18 5.77 7.07
C LEU A 28 2.81 7.07 7.62
N GLY A 29 4.09 7.31 7.34
CA GLY A 29 4.77 8.54 7.70
C GLY A 29 4.15 9.78 7.06
N HIS A 30 3.69 9.70 5.82
CA HIS A 30 2.94 10.78 5.18
C HIS A 30 1.61 11.04 5.88
N LEU A 31 0.85 9.99 6.23
CA LEU A 31 -0.42 10.14 6.97
C LEU A 31 -0.21 10.70 8.39
N LEU A 32 0.86 10.30 9.08
CA LEU A 32 1.18 10.80 10.42
C LEU A 32 1.61 12.27 10.43
N ASN A 33 2.27 12.73 9.37
CA ASN A 33 2.74 14.12 9.24
C ASN A 33 1.76 15.00 8.48
N PHE A 34 0.65 14.44 7.98
CA PHE A 34 -0.36 15.17 7.24
C PHE A 34 -0.98 16.27 8.10
N LYS A 35 -1.09 17.47 7.52
CA LYS A 35 -1.86 18.60 8.04
C LYS A 35 -2.65 19.20 6.88
N ASP A 36 -3.92 19.48 7.11
CA ASP A 36 -4.73 20.23 6.15
C ASP A 36 -4.39 21.74 6.17
N ASP A 37 -5.06 22.53 5.32
CA ASP A 37 -4.86 23.97 5.22
C ASP A 37 -5.16 24.73 6.53
N ASN A 38 -5.92 24.11 7.44
CA ASN A 38 -6.24 24.65 8.76
C ASN A 38 -5.32 24.10 9.87
N GLY A 39 -4.28 23.34 9.50
CA GLY A 39 -3.34 22.71 10.42
C GLY A 39 -3.88 21.48 11.15
N ARG A 40 -5.04 20.94 10.76
CA ARG A 40 -5.66 19.76 11.39
C ARG A 40 -4.94 18.49 10.96
N VAL A 41 -4.65 17.63 11.93
CA VAL A 41 -4.04 16.31 11.71
C VAL A 41 -5.09 15.21 11.62
N LEU A 42 -4.73 14.09 11.01
CA LEU A 42 -5.58 12.90 11.00
C LEU A 42 -5.62 12.23 12.39
N SER A 43 -6.79 11.73 12.77
CA SER A 43 -6.92 10.85 13.93
C SER A 43 -6.35 9.46 13.64
N GLU A 44 -5.97 8.71 14.67
CA GLU A 44 -5.48 7.33 14.48
C GLU A 44 -6.51 6.43 13.79
N GLU A 45 -7.80 6.67 14.04
CA GLU A 45 -8.89 5.96 13.38
C GLU A 45 -8.94 6.28 11.88
N GLN A 46 -8.84 7.56 11.51
CA GLN A 46 -8.80 7.97 10.10
C GLN A 46 -7.56 7.42 9.39
N ILE A 47 -6.40 7.42 10.04
CA ILE A 47 -5.17 6.83 9.47
C ILE A 47 -5.37 5.33 9.25
N ALA A 48 -5.91 4.61 10.24
CA ALA A 48 -6.14 3.18 10.11
C ALA A 48 -7.15 2.85 9.00
N ASP A 49 -8.25 3.62 8.91
CA ASP A 49 -9.27 3.44 7.87
C ASP A 49 -8.72 3.73 6.47
N ASN A 50 -7.88 4.76 6.30
CA ASN A 50 -7.23 5.06 5.01
C ASN A 50 -6.25 3.95 4.59
N ILE A 51 -5.44 3.43 5.52
CA ILE A 51 -4.52 2.31 5.23
C ILE A 51 -5.30 1.07 4.81
N ILE A 52 -6.35 0.71 5.56
CA ILE A 52 -7.21 -0.41 5.21
C ILE A 52 -7.86 -0.18 3.85
N GLY A 53 -8.38 1.03 3.59
CA GLY A 53 -8.99 1.39 2.32
C GLY A 53 -8.06 1.17 1.13
N VAL A 54 -6.81 1.64 1.22
CA VAL A 54 -5.79 1.43 0.17
C VAL A 54 -5.49 -0.05 -0.04
N LEU A 55 -5.30 -0.83 1.04
CA LEU A 55 -5.02 -2.26 0.94
C LEU A 55 -6.16 -3.01 0.21
N PHE A 56 -7.41 -2.71 0.58
CA PHE A 56 -8.57 -3.33 -0.07
C PHE A 56 -8.71 -2.91 -1.54
N ALA A 57 -8.52 -1.62 -1.86
CA ALA A 57 -8.61 -1.13 -3.23
C ALA A 57 -7.51 -1.72 -4.14
N ALA A 58 -6.29 -1.88 -3.61
CA ALA A 58 -5.14 -2.32 -4.38
C ALA A 58 -5.07 -3.84 -4.58
N GLN A 59 -5.61 -4.63 -3.65
CA GLN A 59 -5.42 -6.09 -3.66
C GLN A 59 -5.97 -6.73 -4.94
N ASP A 60 -7.28 -6.62 -5.17
CA ASP A 60 -7.93 -7.35 -6.27
C ASP A 60 -7.58 -6.76 -7.63
N THR A 61 -7.40 -5.43 -7.70
CA THR A 61 -7.01 -4.72 -8.93
C THR A 61 -5.59 -5.12 -9.35
N THR A 62 -4.61 -5.04 -8.44
CA THR A 62 -3.22 -5.40 -8.74
C THR A 62 -3.07 -6.89 -9.03
N ALA A 63 -3.72 -7.76 -8.25
CA ALA A 63 -3.68 -9.20 -8.48
C ALA A 63 -4.27 -9.58 -9.86
N SER A 64 -5.39 -8.96 -10.24
CA SER A 64 -5.99 -9.19 -11.56
C SER A 64 -5.08 -8.71 -12.69
N CYS A 65 -4.53 -7.49 -12.58
CA CYS A 65 -3.59 -6.97 -13.56
C CYS A 65 -2.36 -7.87 -13.72
N LEU A 66 -1.72 -8.29 -12.62
CA LEU A 66 -0.58 -9.20 -12.65
C LEU A 66 -0.93 -10.55 -13.27
N THR A 67 -2.10 -11.09 -12.94
CA THR A 67 -2.58 -12.36 -13.54
C THR A 67 -2.69 -12.25 -15.05
N TRP A 68 -3.27 -11.15 -15.55
CA TRP A 68 -3.37 -10.91 -16.99
C TRP A 68 -2.02 -10.67 -17.65
N ILE A 69 -1.12 -9.91 -17.01
CA ILE A 69 0.25 -9.72 -17.50
C ILE A 69 0.93 -11.08 -17.68
N LEU A 70 0.90 -11.95 -16.67
CA LEU A 70 1.52 -13.27 -16.73
C LEU A 70 0.88 -14.15 -17.82
N LYS A 71 -0.45 -14.12 -17.95
CA LYS A 71 -1.17 -14.82 -19.01
C LYS A 71 -0.72 -14.36 -20.40
N TYR A 72 -0.67 -13.05 -20.65
CA TYR A 72 -0.28 -12.52 -21.97
C TYR A 72 1.18 -12.78 -22.30
N LEU A 73 2.07 -12.70 -21.30
CA LEU A 73 3.48 -13.08 -21.47
C LEU A 73 3.65 -14.57 -21.75
N HIS A 74 2.81 -15.43 -21.16
CA HIS A 74 2.83 -16.87 -21.45
C HIS A 74 2.34 -17.19 -22.86
N ASP A 75 1.28 -16.53 -23.31
CA ASP A 75 0.65 -16.77 -24.61
C ASP A 75 1.48 -16.21 -25.78
N ASP A 76 2.28 -15.15 -25.57
CA ASP A 76 3.13 -14.53 -26.59
C ASP A 76 4.62 -14.59 -26.21
N GLN A 77 5.30 -15.60 -26.76
CA GLN A 77 6.73 -15.81 -26.53
C GLN A 77 7.61 -14.68 -27.09
N LYS A 78 7.18 -13.98 -28.15
CA LYS A 78 7.95 -12.84 -28.70
C LYS A 78 7.88 -11.67 -27.74
N LEU A 79 6.69 -11.39 -27.20
CA LEU A 79 6.50 -10.38 -26.15
C LEU A 79 7.33 -10.71 -24.92
N LEU A 80 7.33 -11.97 -24.47
CA LEU A 80 8.15 -12.41 -23.33
C LEU A 80 9.65 -12.16 -23.53
N VAL A 81 10.18 -12.48 -24.72
CA VAL A 81 11.59 -12.23 -25.03
C VAL A 81 11.88 -10.72 -25.02
N ALA A 82 11.03 -9.92 -25.66
CA ALA A 82 11.19 -8.46 -25.69
C ALA A 82 11.21 -7.84 -24.28
N VAL A 83 10.28 -8.22 -23.39
CA VAL A 83 10.25 -7.73 -22.00
C VAL A 83 11.50 -8.20 -21.22
N LYS A 84 11.96 -9.42 -21.43
CA LYS A 84 13.19 -9.91 -20.78
C LYS A 84 14.44 -9.15 -21.22
N ASP A 85 14.51 -8.81 -22.51
CA ASP A 85 15.63 -8.04 -23.06
C ASP A 85 15.60 -6.60 -22.54
N GLU A 86 14.42 -5.97 -22.43
CA GLU A 86 14.25 -4.65 -21.81
C GLU A 86 14.73 -4.61 -20.35
N GLN A 87 14.38 -5.61 -19.52
CA GLN A 87 14.77 -5.65 -18.11
C GLN A 87 16.26 -5.96 -17.87
N ARG A 88 16.99 -6.38 -18.92
CA ARG A 88 18.44 -6.67 -18.86
C ARG A 88 19.29 -5.50 -19.36
N ALA A 89 18.69 -4.53 -20.04
CA ALA A 89 19.33 -3.29 -20.47
C ALA A 89 19.53 -2.35 -19.27
#